data_AF-A0AAU5JI35-F1
#
_entry.id   AF-A0AAU5JI35-F1
#
_cell.length_a   1.000
_cell.length_b   1.000
_cell.length_c   1.000
_cell.angle_alpha   90.00
_cell.angle_beta   90.00
_cell.angle_gamma   90.00
#
_symmetry.space_group_name_H-M   'P 1'
#
loop_
_entity.id
_entity.type
_entity.pdbx_description
1 polymer ?
#
loop_
_entity_poly.entity_id
_entity_poly.type
_entity_poly.pdbx_seq_one_letter_code
_entity_poly.pdbx_strand_id
1 'polypeptide(L)'
;MTTFHAAVDHVDPDTLAITSTYCGTVDQAHVDQVRAIAALDTSERWVKEHPRQDGAFMVLRDDGDLDLYVPTDATEYRVCEPDPLPKTRNQGGDLSPDDAQFVQSKSTNSYSAEDLPRGASGPAYISGVTRFGDQSIGGAMDTPGNPPRVTWHTTESPAGGGYFTSIAAYLIRVGAEPQVIYDPVTDKLGQFGPLTSSGRALKNDGSRRTNREGKVNIQVEVLGRAASPWTKGFDPAKKPNYRKLIAAARSHGVPDTWPAGKPPATASAAASGSRSRTTWESKGGHYAHAQVPGNDHWDPGAIDTSIVPGKAGSSGDPDPTPATPSKPASKDAFPGAGKFGPGANNASVTRLGEMLVKRGGKRFYSAGPGPKWGDADKAATKAFQKAQGWSGSDADGIPGATTWEYLVKGTGKNIPAAVTAQPLEPFPGAAFFHGGRHSPIITAMGKRLVAEDCSKYATGPGPNWTSSDKKSYAAYQRKLGYTGAAADGIPGKDSWDKLRVPKS
;
A
#
# COMPACT_ATOMS: atom_id res chain seq x y z
N MET A 1 -14.19 46.41 1.16
CA MET A 1 -14.46 45.12 0.50
C MET A 1 -13.38 44.16 0.93
N THR A 2 -13.73 42.92 1.28
CA THR A 2 -12.75 41.90 1.63
C THR A 2 -11.87 41.63 0.40
N THR A 3 -10.56 41.57 0.63
CA THR A 3 -9.57 41.19 -0.39
C THR A 3 -9.05 39.81 -0.02
N PHE A 4 -8.78 38.97 -1.01
CA PHE A 4 -8.38 37.58 -0.81
C PHE A 4 -7.04 37.32 -1.49
N HIS A 5 -6.17 36.55 -0.86
CA HIS A 5 -5.11 35.82 -1.56
C HIS A 5 -5.78 34.72 -2.38
N ALA A 6 -5.51 34.66 -3.68
CA ALA A 6 -5.91 33.58 -4.56
C ALA A 6 -4.68 32.71 -4.89
N ALA A 7 -4.81 31.40 -4.75
CA ALA A 7 -3.80 30.42 -5.14
C ALA A 7 -4.46 29.21 -5.80
N VAL A 8 -3.70 28.46 -6.58
CA VAL A 8 -4.14 27.15 -7.12
C VAL A 8 -3.21 26.08 -6.59
N ASP A 9 -3.76 25.14 -5.83
CA ASP A 9 -3.08 23.90 -5.48
C ASP A 9 -3.15 22.99 -6.71
N HIS A 10 -2.06 22.96 -7.48
CA HIS A 10 -1.91 22.00 -8.57
C HIS A 10 -1.59 20.63 -7.99
N VAL A 11 -2.45 19.66 -8.30
CA VAL A 11 -2.31 18.28 -7.87
C VAL A 11 -1.74 17.51 -9.05
N ASP A 12 -0.41 17.34 -9.09
CA ASP A 12 0.25 16.55 -10.13
C ASP A 12 -0.45 15.17 -10.22
N PRO A 13 -1.07 14.79 -11.35
CA PRO A 13 -2.13 13.78 -11.36
C PRO A 13 -1.62 12.36 -11.11
N ASP A 14 -0.33 12.13 -11.38
CA ASP A 14 0.34 10.87 -11.08
C ASP A 14 0.86 10.88 -9.63
N THR A 15 1.50 11.98 -9.21
CA THR A 15 2.19 12.03 -7.92
C THR A 15 1.35 12.53 -6.74
N LEU A 16 0.20 13.18 -6.97
CA LEU A 16 -0.51 14.10 -6.06
C LEU A 16 0.40 15.03 -5.24
N ALA A 17 1.61 15.31 -5.72
CA ALA A 17 2.42 16.36 -5.13
C ALA A 17 1.68 17.67 -5.33
N ILE A 18 1.34 18.34 -4.23
CA ILE A 18 0.65 19.62 -4.28
C ILE A 18 1.70 20.71 -4.46
N THR A 19 1.69 21.36 -5.61
CA THR A 19 2.44 22.59 -5.84
C THR A 19 1.46 23.76 -5.89
N SER A 20 1.45 24.55 -4.83
CA SER A 20 0.64 25.77 -4.74
C SER A 20 1.25 26.88 -5.61
N THR A 21 0.57 27.29 -6.67
CA THR A 21 0.90 28.51 -7.42
C THR A 21 0.16 29.68 -6.80
N TYR A 22 0.88 30.71 -6.35
CA TYR A 22 0.23 31.96 -5.98
C TYR A 22 -0.25 32.73 -7.23
N CYS A 23 -1.49 33.22 -7.20
CA CYS A 23 -2.11 33.94 -8.31
C CYS A 23 -2.34 35.44 -8.00
N GLY A 24 -1.84 35.93 -6.86
CA GLY A 24 -2.00 37.32 -6.43
C GLY A 24 -3.20 37.55 -5.54
N THR A 25 -3.65 38.81 -5.43
CA THR A 25 -4.84 39.18 -4.66
C THR A 25 -6.04 39.46 -5.57
N VAL A 26 -7.22 39.04 -5.15
CA VAL A 26 -8.51 39.26 -5.83
C VAL A 26 -9.50 39.94 -4.88
N ASP A 27 -10.50 40.63 -5.45
CA ASP A 27 -11.55 41.28 -4.68
C ASP A 27 -12.76 40.36 -4.41
N GLN A 28 -13.69 40.84 -3.59
CA GLN A 28 -14.95 40.16 -3.29
C GLN A 28 -15.79 39.88 -4.54
N ALA A 29 -15.78 40.75 -5.55
CA ALA A 29 -16.61 40.58 -6.74
C ALA A 29 -16.15 39.39 -7.60
N HIS A 30 -14.83 39.17 -7.69
CA HIS A 30 -14.27 37.97 -8.29
C HIS A 30 -14.65 36.70 -7.50
N VAL A 31 -14.54 36.73 -6.18
CA VAL A 31 -14.97 35.63 -5.29
C VAL A 31 -16.44 35.27 -5.49
N ASP A 32 -17.31 36.27 -5.57
CA ASP A 32 -18.75 36.07 -5.75
C ASP A 32 -19.05 35.46 -7.13
N GLN A 33 -18.32 35.87 -8.18
CA GLN A 33 -18.42 35.28 -9.52
C GLN A 33 -17.98 33.80 -9.53
N VAL A 34 -16.86 33.47 -8.88
CA VAL A 34 -16.37 32.08 -8.77
C VAL A 34 -17.37 31.20 -8.02
N ARG A 35 -17.94 31.70 -6.92
CA ARG A 35 -18.98 31.01 -6.15
C ARG A 35 -20.27 30.82 -6.95
N ALA A 36 -20.67 31.82 -7.75
CA ALA A 36 -21.83 31.72 -8.63
C ALA A 36 -21.65 30.65 -9.72
N ILE A 37 -20.46 30.55 -10.33
CA ILE A 37 -20.15 29.52 -11.34
C ILE A 37 -20.22 28.12 -10.72
N ALA A 38 -19.60 27.90 -9.56
CA ALA A 38 -19.60 26.61 -8.88
C ALA A 38 -20.95 26.26 -8.20
N ALA A 39 -21.92 27.18 -8.21
CA ALA A 39 -23.29 26.94 -7.77
C ALA A 39 -24.24 26.56 -8.94
N LEU A 40 -23.76 26.56 -10.19
CA LEU A 40 -24.54 26.10 -11.34
C LEU A 40 -24.75 24.58 -11.27
N ASP A 41 -25.97 24.14 -11.55
CA ASP A 41 -26.36 22.72 -11.59
C ASP A 41 -25.66 21.89 -12.67
N THR A 42 -25.12 22.56 -13.68
CA THR A 42 -24.30 22.01 -14.77
C THR A 42 -22.78 22.09 -14.52
N SER A 43 -22.34 22.70 -13.41
CA SER A 43 -20.93 22.79 -13.05
C SER A 43 -20.49 21.54 -12.29
N GLU A 44 -19.37 20.93 -12.71
CA GLU A 44 -18.72 19.84 -11.95
C GLU A 44 -17.83 20.34 -10.81
N ARG A 45 -17.71 21.68 -10.64
CA ARG A 45 -16.95 22.34 -9.58
C ARG A 45 -17.70 22.41 -8.26
N TRP A 46 -16.97 22.33 -7.15
CA TRP A 46 -17.54 22.32 -5.80
C TRP A 46 -16.87 23.34 -4.89
N VAL A 47 -17.63 24.35 -4.45
CA VAL A 47 -17.20 25.28 -3.38
C VAL A 47 -17.33 24.60 -2.01
N LYS A 48 -16.33 24.83 -1.15
CA LYS A 48 -16.34 24.40 0.25
C LYS A 48 -15.65 25.44 1.13
N GLU A 49 -16.34 25.91 2.18
CA GLU A 49 -15.71 26.75 3.22
C GLU A 49 -14.55 26.01 3.89
N HIS A 50 -13.48 26.75 4.18
CA HIS A 50 -12.28 26.19 4.79
C HIS A 50 -12.55 25.85 6.27
N PRO A 51 -12.35 24.60 6.71
CA PRO A 51 -12.88 24.10 7.99
C PRO A 51 -12.16 24.62 9.24
N ARG A 52 -11.18 25.52 9.09
CA ARG A 52 -10.31 26.05 10.16
C ARG A 52 -9.96 27.53 10.01
N GLN A 53 -10.50 28.23 9.01
CA GLN A 53 -10.17 29.63 8.76
C GLN A 53 -11.42 30.35 8.22
N ASP A 54 -12.03 31.14 9.09
CA ASP A 54 -13.30 31.80 8.79
C ASP A 54 -13.15 32.75 7.59
N GLY A 55 -14.13 32.69 6.67
CA GLY A 55 -14.13 33.47 5.43
C GLY A 55 -13.25 32.91 4.29
N ALA A 56 -12.37 31.94 4.55
CA ALA A 56 -11.61 31.25 3.50
C ALA A 56 -12.42 30.11 2.88
N PHE A 57 -12.18 29.81 1.60
CA PHE A 57 -12.88 28.74 0.88
C PHE A 57 -12.06 28.15 -0.27
N MET A 58 -12.43 26.95 -0.67
CA MET A 58 -11.80 26.14 -1.71
C MET A 58 -12.81 25.84 -2.82
N VAL A 59 -12.37 25.74 -4.08
CA VAL A 59 -13.17 25.31 -5.22
C VAL A 59 -12.46 24.21 -5.97
N LEU A 60 -13.02 22.99 -5.92
CA LEU A 60 -12.52 21.87 -6.71
C LEU A 60 -12.83 22.12 -8.18
N ARG A 61 -11.81 21.98 -9.03
CA ARG A 61 -11.91 22.19 -10.48
C ARG A 61 -12.10 20.87 -11.22
N ASP A 62 -12.50 21.01 -12.48
CA ASP A 62 -12.80 19.90 -13.40
C ASP A 62 -11.53 19.11 -13.80
N ASP A 63 -10.36 19.74 -13.69
CA ASP A 63 -9.03 19.15 -13.91
C ASP A 63 -8.45 18.42 -12.68
N GLY A 64 -9.13 18.52 -11.51
CA GLY A 64 -8.71 17.92 -10.24
C GLY A 64 -7.88 18.84 -9.34
N ASP A 65 -7.49 20.02 -9.83
CA ASP A 65 -6.81 21.05 -9.05
C ASP A 65 -7.80 21.78 -8.13
N LEU A 66 -7.27 22.55 -7.17
CA LEU A 66 -8.07 23.23 -6.16
C LEU A 66 -7.75 24.74 -6.15
N ASP A 67 -8.69 25.57 -6.61
CA ASP A 67 -8.58 27.02 -6.40
C ASP A 67 -8.83 27.30 -4.90
N LEU A 68 -7.98 28.12 -4.28
CA LEU A 68 -8.06 28.48 -2.86
C LEU A 68 -8.08 30.00 -2.69
N TYR A 69 -9.02 30.47 -1.87
CA TYR A 69 -9.26 31.87 -1.59
C TYR A 69 -9.23 32.11 -0.08
N VAL A 70 -8.32 32.97 0.39
CA VAL A 70 -8.10 33.24 1.82
C VAL A 70 -8.15 34.75 2.07
N PRO A 71 -8.96 35.26 3.02
CA PRO A 71 -8.98 36.69 3.35
C PRO A 71 -7.58 37.19 3.72
N THR A 72 -7.18 38.35 3.19
CA THR A 72 -5.84 38.94 3.42
C THR A 72 -5.57 39.34 4.88
N ASP A 73 -6.59 39.36 5.72
CA ASP A 73 -6.58 39.68 7.15
C ASP A 73 -6.74 38.45 8.06
N ALA A 74 -6.84 37.24 7.52
CA ALA A 74 -6.94 36.01 8.30
C ALA A 74 -5.60 35.59 8.95
N THR A 75 -5.68 34.79 10.02
CA THR A 75 -4.50 34.26 10.74
C THR A 75 -3.60 33.38 9.88
N GLU A 76 -2.31 33.30 10.27
CA GLU A 76 -1.18 32.87 9.43
C GLU A 76 -1.47 31.68 8.50
N TYR A 77 -1.62 31.99 7.21
CA TYR A 77 -1.76 31.03 6.13
C TYR A 77 -0.59 31.20 5.16
N ARG A 78 0.17 30.13 4.91
CA ARG A 78 1.33 30.17 4.01
C ARG A 78 0.92 29.98 2.56
N VAL A 79 0.94 31.09 1.84
CA VAL A 79 1.02 31.11 0.38
C VAL A 79 2.50 31.04 -0.03
N CYS A 80 2.85 30.11 -0.90
CA CYS A 80 4.20 30.05 -1.48
C CYS A 80 4.21 30.73 -2.86
N GLU A 81 5.19 31.61 -3.08
CA GLU A 81 5.58 32.00 -4.44
C GLU A 81 6.17 30.78 -5.17
N PRO A 82 5.97 30.63 -6.49
CA PRO A 82 6.47 29.47 -7.24
C PRO A 82 8.00 29.39 -7.21
N ASP A 83 8.55 28.33 -6.61
CA ASP A 83 10.00 28.09 -6.55
C ASP A 83 10.53 27.62 -7.92
N PRO A 84 11.46 28.35 -8.57
CA PRO A 84 11.94 28.00 -9.90
C PRO A 84 12.82 26.73 -9.96
N LEU A 85 13.33 26.17 -8.85
CA LEU A 85 14.17 24.96 -8.87
C LEU A 85 14.06 24.08 -7.59
N PRO A 86 13.98 22.73 -7.71
CA PRO A 86 13.79 21.85 -6.55
C PRO A 86 15.05 21.67 -5.68
N LYS A 87 14.88 21.67 -4.35
CA LYS A 87 15.95 21.39 -3.36
C LYS A 87 15.65 20.15 -2.50
N THR A 88 16.70 19.40 -2.19
CA THR A 88 16.63 18.13 -1.43
C THR A 88 16.78 18.30 0.09
N ARG A 89 16.14 17.40 0.85
CA ARG A 89 15.91 17.44 2.31
C ARG A 89 17.08 16.92 3.17
N ASN A 90 17.45 17.61 4.27
CA ASN A 90 17.57 17.04 5.64
C ASN A 90 18.11 18.02 6.72
N GLN A 91 17.32 18.24 7.79
CA GLN A 91 17.66 18.44 9.23
C GLN A 91 16.37 18.76 10.06
N GLY A 92 16.28 18.54 11.38
CA GLY A 92 17.13 17.66 12.19
C GLY A 92 17.17 17.83 13.74
N GLY A 93 16.04 17.88 14.48
CA GLY A 93 16.10 17.90 15.96
C GLY A 93 14.75 18.06 16.71
N ASP A 94 14.65 17.34 17.84
CA ASP A 94 13.76 17.43 19.04
C ASP A 94 12.23 17.66 18.99
N LEU A 95 11.55 17.03 19.96
CA LEU A 95 10.13 17.18 20.30
C LEU A 95 10.01 17.62 21.77
N SER A 96 9.20 18.65 22.03
CA SER A 96 8.74 19.08 23.36
C SER A 96 7.34 19.71 23.20
N PRO A 97 6.42 19.62 24.18
CA PRO A 97 5.00 19.51 23.84
C PRO A 97 4.22 20.82 24.00
N ASP A 98 3.91 21.48 22.89
CA ASP A 98 2.71 22.34 22.75
C ASP A 98 2.21 22.48 21.28
N ASP A 99 2.80 21.74 20.33
CA ASP A 99 2.40 21.79 18.91
C ASP A 99 1.20 20.90 18.60
N ALA A 100 0.08 21.53 18.24
CA ALA A 100 -1.00 20.86 17.53
C ALA A 100 -0.49 20.36 16.16
N GLN A 101 -0.33 19.04 16.01
CA GLN A 101 0.48 18.47 14.93
C GLN A 101 -0.04 18.80 13.52
N PHE A 102 0.89 19.32 12.71
CA PHE A 102 0.71 19.57 11.28
C PHE A 102 0.18 18.33 10.53
N VAL A 103 -0.89 18.51 9.77
CA VAL A 103 -1.38 17.50 8.83
C VAL A 103 -0.48 17.52 7.59
N GLN A 104 0.41 16.53 7.46
CA GLN A 104 1.20 16.32 6.24
C GLN A 104 0.34 15.61 5.18
N SER A 105 -0.05 16.30 4.12
CA SER A 105 -0.63 15.67 2.93
C SER A 105 0.47 15.04 2.07
N LYS A 106 0.35 13.73 1.78
CA LYS A 106 1.19 13.02 0.83
C LYS A 106 0.40 12.67 -0.44
N SER A 107 0.71 13.38 -1.52
CA SER A 107 1.32 12.79 -2.73
C SER A 107 1.20 11.26 -2.88
N THR A 108 0.42 10.77 -3.87
CA THR A 108 0.33 9.34 -4.24
C THR A 108 1.22 8.85 -5.41
N ASN A 109 2.39 9.45 -5.65
CA ASN A 109 3.55 8.67 -6.17
C ASN A 109 4.54 8.33 -5.06
N SER A 110 4.03 7.60 -4.08
CA SER A 110 4.84 6.62 -3.36
C SER A 110 3.95 5.46 -2.87
N TYR A 111 3.05 4.96 -3.74
CA TYR A 111 2.15 3.82 -3.48
C TYR A 111 1.86 3.04 -4.77
N SER A 112 2.91 2.44 -5.35
CA SER A 112 2.78 1.28 -6.23
C SER A 112 2.19 0.09 -5.45
N ALA A 113 2.07 -1.09 -6.07
CA ALA A 113 1.64 -2.32 -5.36
C ALA A 113 2.66 -2.85 -4.32
N GLU A 114 3.62 -2.01 -3.91
CA GLU A 114 4.86 -2.39 -3.23
C GLU A 114 4.92 -1.89 -1.77
N ASP A 115 3.98 -1.04 -1.34
CA ASP A 115 3.80 -0.68 0.07
C ASP A 115 2.94 -1.70 0.81
N LEU A 116 3.57 -2.82 1.10
CA LEU A 116 3.13 -3.74 2.13
C LEU A 116 3.83 -3.37 3.44
N PRO A 117 3.12 -2.85 4.47
CA PRO A 117 3.64 -2.91 5.83
C PRO A 117 4.03 -4.36 6.15
N ARG A 118 5.17 -4.54 6.80
CA ARG A 118 5.83 -5.83 7.02
C ARG A 118 4.83 -6.92 7.46
N GLY A 119 4.48 -7.83 6.54
CA GLY A 119 3.59 -8.97 6.81
C GLY A 119 2.23 -8.96 6.09
N ALA A 120 1.81 -7.88 5.45
CA ALA A 120 0.59 -7.86 4.63
C ALA A 120 0.69 -8.77 3.37
N SER A 121 -0.42 -9.30 2.87
CA SER A 121 -0.46 -10.09 1.61
C SER A 121 -1.36 -9.52 0.51
N GLY A 122 -2.21 -8.55 0.84
CA GLY A 122 -3.02 -7.81 -0.12
C GLY A 122 -2.61 -6.33 -0.16
N PRO A 123 -3.19 -5.54 -1.08
CA PRO A 123 -2.79 -4.15 -1.25
C PRO A 123 -3.21 -3.29 -0.04
N ALA A 124 -2.36 -2.33 0.34
CA ALA A 124 -2.75 -1.28 1.29
C ALA A 124 -3.88 -0.41 0.73
N TYR A 125 -3.91 -0.19 -0.59
CA TYR A 125 -4.89 0.67 -1.25
C TYR A 125 -5.55 0.00 -2.47
N ILE A 126 -6.87 0.14 -2.57
CA ILE A 126 -7.66 -0.26 -3.73
C ILE A 126 -7.44 0.77 -4.85
N SER A 127 -7.26 0.33 -6.09
CA SER A 127 -6.97 1.22 -7.23
C SER A 127 -8.23 1.89 -7.80
N GLY A 128 -8.10 3.18 -8.16
CA GLY A 128 -9.18 4.00 -8.74
C GLY A 128 -10.38 4.11 -7.80
N VAL A 129 -10.14 4.57 -6.57
CA VAL A 129 -11.15 4.83 -5.52
C VAL A 129 -10.88 6.21 -4.90
N THR A 130 -11.91 6.84 -4.36
CA THR A 130 -11.80 8.18 -3.74
C THR A 130 -10.91 8.12 -2.48
N ARG A 131 -10.02 9.09 -2.27
CA ARG A 131 -9.27 9.24 -1.01
C ARG A 131 -9.97 10.28 -0.13
N PHE A 132 -10.07 9.99 1.16
CA PHE A 132 -10.75 10.85 2.14
C PHE A 132 -9.86 11.11 3.36
N GLY A 133 -9.91 12.32 3.90
CA GLY A 133 -9.07 12.72 5.03
C GLY A 133 -7.56 12.74 4.70
N ASP A 134 -6.75 12.69 5.75
CA ASP A 134 -5.27 12.71 5.67
C ASP A 134 -4.64 11.31 5.44
N GLN A 135 -5.47 10.30 5.17
CA GLN A 135 -5.09 8.88 5.12
C GLN A 135 -4.58 8.28 6.44
N SER A 136 -4.73 9.00 7.57
CA SER A 136 -4.27 8.61 8.91
C SER A 136 -5.42 8.09 9.78
N ILE A 137 -5.69 6.79 9.69
CA ILE A 137 -6.69 6.09 10.51
C ILE A 137 -6.09 5.53 11.81
N GLY A 138 -6.80 4.65 12.52
CA GLY A 138 -6.42 4.15 13.84
C GLY A 138 -4.99 3.60 13.97
N GLY A 139 -4.36 3.13 12.89
CA GLY A 139 -2.93 2.79 12.86
C GLY A 139 -2.64 1.29 12.93
N ALA A 140 -1.57 0.87 13.60
CA ALA A 140 -1.13 -0.52 13.59
C ALA A 140 -2.15 -1.52 14.17
N MET A 141 -2.15 -2.74 13.63
CA MET A 141 -2.89 -3.90 14.15
C MET A 141 -2.19 -4.47 15.38
N ASP A 142 -2.96 -4.96 16.36
CA ASP A 142 -2.45 -5.47 17.64
C ASP A 142 -2.07 -6.95 17.56
N THR A 143 -2.74 -7.70 16.69
CA THR A 143 -2.54 -9.14 16.52
C THR A 143 -2.35 -9.54 15.06
N PRO A 144 -1.28 -9.09 14.39
CA PRO A 144 -1.04 -9.37 12.97
C PRO A 144 -0.83 -10.87 12.65
N GLY A 145 -0.60 -11.72 13.67
CA GLY A 145 -0.57 -13.18 13.54
C GLY A 145 -1.94 -13.87 13.55
N ASN A 146 -3.01 -13.19 13.98
CA ASN A 146 -4.36 -13.74 13.96
C ASN A 146 -4.96 -13.63 12.53
N PRO A 147 -5.96 -14.45 12.16
CA PRO A 147 -6.47 -14.48 10.79
C PRO A 147 -7.02 -13.13 10.26
N PRO A 148 -6.93 -12.87 8.95
CA PRO A 148 -7.48 -11.65 8.32
C PRO A 148 -9.01 -11.67 8.29
N ARG A 149 -9.64 -10.49 8.38
CA ARG A 149 -11.10 -10.34 8.38
C ARG A 149 -11.61 -9.03 7.78
N VAL A 150 -12.90 -8.99 7.51
CA VAL A 150 -13.68 -7.80 7.14
C VAL A 150 -14.83 -7.64 8.13
N THR A 151 -15.01 -6.43 8.67
CA THR A 151 -16.21 -6.06 9.41
C THR A 151 -17.09 -5.15 8.55
N TRP A 152 -18.36 -5.53 8.42
CA TRP A 152 -19.35 -4.77 7.66
C TRP A 152 -20.21 -3.92 8.59
N HIS A 153 -20.37 -2.66 8.23
CA HIS A 153 -21.18 -1.65 8.90
C HIS A 153 -22.21 -1.07 7.93
N THR A 154 -23.24 -0.42 8.48
CA THR A 154 -24.09 0.53 7.73
C THR A 154 -24.12 1.88 8.41
N THR A 155 -24.03 2.93 7.60
CA THR A 155 -23.93 4.34 8.02
C THR A 155 -25.22 4.90 8.65
N GLU A 156 -26.28 4.09 8.70
CA GLU A 156 -27.68 4.43 8.98
C GLU A 156 -28.25 5.63 8.18
N SER A 157 -27.68 5.87 6.99
CA SER A 157 -28.02 6.96 6.08
C SER A 157 -28.79 6.49 4.83
N PRO A 158 -29.30 7.42 4.00
CA PRO A 158 -29.61 7.11 2.61
C PRO A 158 -28.35 6.74 1.82
N ALA A 159 -28.55 6.15 0.64
CA ALA A 159 -27.53 5.83 -0.35
C ALA A 159 -27.81 6.58 -1.68
N GLY A 160 -26.79 6.77 -2.51
CA GLY A 160 -26.87 7.57 -3.73
C GLY A 160 -26.69 9.08 -3.53
N GLY A 161 -26.76 9.83 -4.64
CA GLY A 161 -26.66 11.29 -4.66
C GLY A 161 -25.37 11.83 -4.01
N GLY A 162 -25.50 12.94 -3.27
CA GLY A 162 -24.40 13.55 -2.53
C GLY A 162 -24.02 12.86 -1.21
N TYR A 163 -24.76 11.83 -0.78
CA TYR A 163 -24.56 11.22 0.54
C TYR A 163 -23.20 10.56 0.71
N PHE A 164 -22.60 10.03 -0.37
CA PHE A 164 -21.29 9.39 -0.31
C PHE A 164 -20.21 10.32 0.26
N THR A 165 -20.13 11.56 -0.24
CA THR A 165 -19.14 12.55 0.22
C THR A 165 -19.52 13.16 1.57
N SER A 166 -20.80 13.42 1.83
CA SER A 166 -21.23 14.06 3.09
C SER A 166 -21.11 13.11 4.29
N ILE A 167 -21.39 11.82 4.12
CA ILE A 167 -21.16 10.80 5.15
C ILE A 167 -19.66 10.56 5.35
N ALA A 168 -18.85 10.57 4.30
CA ALA A 168 -17.39 10.50 4.46
C ALA A 168 -16.84 11.69 5.27
N ALA A 169 -17.31 12.91 4.98
CA ALA A 169 -16.95 14.10 5.76
C ALA A 169 -17.45 14.02 7.22
N TYR A 170 -18.63 13.45 7.46
CA TYR A 170 -19.13 13.21 8.81
C TYR A 170 -18.23 12.26 9.61
N LEU A 171 -17.86 11.11 9.04
CA LEU A 171 -17.02 10.09 9.69
C LEU A 171 -15.65 10.65 10.10
N ILE A 172 -15.03 11.48 9.25
CA ILE A 172 -13.80 12.21 9.60
C ILE A 172 -14.05 13.17 10.77
N ARG A 173 -15.11 13.99 10.69
CA ARG A 173 -15.42 15.00 11.73
C ARG A 173 -15.62 14.38 13.12
N VAL A 174 -16.16 13.15 13.20
CA VAL A 174 -16.37 12.45 14.48
C VAL A 174 -15.24 11.48 14.85
N GLY A 175 -14.18 11.37 14.04
CA GLY A 175 -13.06 10.45 14.29
C GLY A 175 -13.44 8.96 14.28
N ALA A 176 -14.45 8.59 13.48
CA ALA A 176 -14.99 7.23 13.41
C ALA A 176 -14.67 6.54 12.06
N GLU A 177 -13.59 6.96 11.38
CA GLU A 177 -13.30 6.53 10.02
C GLU A 177 -13.02 5.01 9.92
N PRO A 178 -13.77 4.27 9.08
CA PRO A 178 -13.39 2.91 8.69
C PRO A 178 -12.16 2.96 7.75
N GLN A 179 -11.69 1.81 7.26
CA GLN A 179 -10.76 1.82 6.13
C GLN A 179 -11.47 2.23 4.83
N VAL A 180 -12.73 1.82 4.66
CA VAL A 180 -13.48 1.90 3.40
C VAL A 180 -14.88 2.48 3.61
N ILE A 181 -15.34 3.32 2.69
CA ILE A 181 -16.76 3.68 2.51
C ILE A 181 -17.23 3.27 1.11
N TYR A 182 -18.44 2.71 1.01
CA TYR A 182 -19.02 2.23 -0.25
C TYR A 182 -20.49 2.67 -0.41
N ASP A 183 -20.84 3.22 -1.57
CA ASP A 183 -22.24 3.51 -1.94
C ASP A 183 -22.78 2.42 -2.87
N PRO A 184 -23.72 1.58 -2.40
CA PRO A 184 -24.27 0.48 -3.21
C PRO A 184 -25.14 0.98 -4.37
N VAL A 185 -25.67 2.21 -4.32
CA VAL A 185 -26.48 2.78 -5.39
C VAL A 185 -25.60 3.26 -6.54
N THR A 186 -24.61 4.11 -6.26
CA THR A 186 -23.73 4.67 -7.32
C THR A 186 -22.51 3.82 -7.67
N ASP A 187 -22.22 2.76 -6.90
CA ASP A 187 -20.93 2.03 -6.95
C ASP A 187 -19.71 2.91 -6.64
N LYS A 188 -19.89 4.07 -5.99
CA LYS A 188 -18.75 4.86 -5.49
C LYS A 188 -18.07 4.13 -4.33
N LEU A 189 -16.74 4.10 -4.37
CA LEU A 189 -15.88 3.47 -3.36
C LEU A 189 -14.82 4.48 -2.95
N GLY A 190 -14.52 4.53 -1.66
CA GLY A 190 -13.53 5.43 -1.10
C GLY A 190 -12.80 4.83 0.10
N GLN A 191 -11.64 5.39 0.43
CA GLN A 191 -10.82 4.98 1.56
C GLN A 191 -10.37 6.17 2.39
N PHE A 192 -10.44 6.01 3.72
CA PHE A 192 -9.88 6.97 4.68
C PHE A 192 -8.46 6.62 5.11
N GLY A 193 -7.94 5.45 4.70
CA GLY A 193 -6.60 4.99 5.01
C GLY A 193 -6.34 3.57 4.50
N PRO A 194 -5.15 3.02 4.76
CA PRO A 194 -4.74 1.75 4.19
C PRO A 194 -5.43 0.55 4.85
N LEU A 195 -5.77 -0.48 4.05
CA LEU A 195 -6.40 -1.73 4.49
C LEU A 195 -5.59 -2.51 5.55
N THR A 196 -4.30 -2.21 5.64
CA THR A 196 -3.30 -2.81 6.54
C THR A 196 -3.17 -2.08 7.88
N SER A 197 -3.92 -1.00 8.09
CA SER A 197 -4.09 -0.32 9.37
C SER A 197 -5.52 -0.48 9.86
N SER A 198 -5.77 -0.32 11.16
CA SER A 198 -7.11 -0.38 11.77
C SER A 198 -7.93 0.88 11.49
N GLY A 199 -9.20 0.73 11.14
CA GLY A 199 -10.22 1.79 11.22
C GLY A 199 -10.62 2.13 12.66
N ARG A 200 -11.57 3.04 12.82
CA ARG A 200 -12.09 3.57 14.11
C ARG A 200 -13.59 3.27 14.32
N ALA A 201 -14.20 2.40 13.51
CA ALA A 201 -15.64 2.12 13.50
C ALA A 201 -16.11 1.07 14.53
N LEU A 202 -15.21 0.51 15.35
CA LEU A 202 -15.52 -0.48 16.40
C LEU A 202 -15.08 0.00 17.79
N LYS A 203 -15.92 -0.26 18.80
CA LYS A 203 -15.64 -0.04 20.22
C LYS A 203 -14.72 -1.11 20.78
N ASN A 204 -13.86 -0.73 21.72
CA ASN A 204 -13.02 -1.67 22.47
C ASN A 204 -13.86 -2.59 23.36
N ASP A 205 -13.47 -3.86 23.46
CA ASP A 205 -14.04 -4.81 24.42
C ASP A 205 -13.15 -4.85 25.67
N GLY A 206 -13.45 -3.95 26.61
CA GLY A 206 -12.59 -3.66 27.76
C GLY A 206 -11.22 -3.11 27.30
N SER A 207 -10.14 -3.78 27.71
CA SER A 207 -8.78 -3.45 27.26
C SER A 207 -8.46 -3.95 25.84
N ARG A 208 -9.31 -4.76 25.20
CA ARG A 208 -9.05 -5.30 23.86
C ARG A 208 -9.56 -4.35 22.77
N ARG A 209 -8.66 -3.88 21.91
CA ARG A 209 -8.98 -3.04 20.75
C ARG A 209 -9.47 -3.90 19.59
N THR A 210 -10.79 -4.04 19.47
CA THR A 210 -11.46 -4.93 18.50
C THR A 210 -11.20 -4.51 17.04
N ASN A 211 -11.09 -3.20 16.78
CA ASN A 211 -10.69 -2.63 15.50
C ASN A 211 -9.28 -3.04 15.03
N ARG A 212 -8.43 -3.56 15.93
CA ARG A 212 -7.02 -3.95 15.68
C ARG A 212 -6.78 -5.46 15.74
N GLU A 213 -7.84 -6.26 15.72
CA GLU A 213 -7.76 -7.73 15.82
C GLU A 213 -7.45 -8.35 14.43
N GLY A 214 -6.37 -9.13 14.31
CA GLY A 214 -6.02 -9.85 13.08
C GLY A 214 -4.91 -9.23 12.23
N LYS A 215 -4.47 -10.01 11.22
CA LYS A 215 -3.56 -9.59 10.14
C LYS A 215 -4.04 -8.30 9.45
N VAL A 216 -5.34 -8.24 9.17
CA VAL A 216 -6.11 -7.04 8.83
C VAL A 216 -7.51 -7.19 9.41
N ASN A 217 -8.14 -6.07 9.78
CA ASN A 217 -9.57 -5.98 10.05
C ASN A 217 -10.16 -4.83 9.23
N ILE A 218 -10.48 -5.12 7.97
CA ILE A 218 -11.01 -4.13 7.03
C ILE A 218 -12.45 -3.80 7.45
N GLN A 219 -12.64 -2.69 8.15
CA GLN A 219 -13.96 -2.13 8.41
C GLN A 219 -14.45 -1.43 7.14
N VAL A 220 -15.70 -1.72 6.76
CA VAL A 220 -16.38 -1.15 5.60
C VAL A 220 -17.69 -0.52 6.05
N GLU A 221 -17.80 0.80 5.89
CA GLU A 221 -19.08 1.50 5.97
C GLU A 221 -19.80 1.40 4.62
N VAL A 222 -21.01 0.86 4.62
CA VAL A 222 -21.87 0.85 3.43
C VAL A 222 -23.01 1.85 3.62
N LEU A 223 -23.20 2.74 2.66
CA LEU A 223 -24.35 3.65 2.69
C LEU A 223 -25.65 2.85 2.66
N GLY A 224 -26.47 3.02 3.69
CA GLY A 224 -27.70 2.29 3.88
C GLY A 224 -28.10 2.20 5.34
N ARG A 225 -29.08 1.33 5.62
CA ARG A 225 -29.61 1.10 6.97
C ARG A 225 -29.72 -0.38 7.25
N ALA A 226 -29.40 -0.81 8.46
CA ALA A 226 -29.56 -2.20 8.89
C ALA A 226 -31.02 -2.69 8.78
N ALA A 227 -31.99 -1.79 8.97
CA ALA A 227 -33.43 -2.05 8.78
C ALA A 227 -33.86 -2.20 7.31
N SER A 228 -32.96 -1.94 6.34
CA SER A 228 -33.22 -2.14 4.91
C SER A 228 -31.93 -2.59 4.23
N PRO A 229 -31.52 -3.87 4.42
CA PRO A 229 -30.22 -4.37 3.99
C PRO A 229 -29.95 -4.10 2.51
N TRP A 230 -28.83 -3.42 2.26
CA TRP A 230 -28.47 -2.88 0.94
C TRP A 230 -28.29 -3.94 -0.15
N THR A 231 -28.13 -5.21 0.22
CA THR A 231 -28.04 -6.35 -0.71
C THR A 231 -29.38 -6.67 -1.39
N LYS A 232 -30.52 -6.14 -0.91
CA LYS A 232 -31.83 -6.40 -1.51
C LYS A 232 -31.92 -5.76 -2.90
N GLY A 233 -31.95 -6.58 -3.94
CA GLY A 233 -31.93 -6.12 -5.34
C GLY A 233 -30.54 -5.68 -5.82
N PHE A 234 -29.48 -5.94 -5.06
CA PHE A 234 -28.11 -5.63 -5.43
C PHE A 234 -27.54 -6.70 -6.38
N ASP A 235 -27.03 -6.28 -7.52
CA ASP A 235 -26.36 -7.15 -8.49
C ASP A 235 -24.84 -6.91 -8.44
N PRO A 236 -24.05 -7.79 -7.79
CA PRO A 236 -22.60 -7.62 -7.67
C PRO A 236 -21.87 -7.70 -9.01
N ALA A 237 -22.45 -8.28 -10.06
CA ALA A 237 -21.81 -8.35 -11.38
C ALA A 237 -21.72 -6.97 -12.04
N LYS A 238 -22.73 -6.12 -11.81
CA LYS A 238 -22.85 -4.73 -12.32
C LYS A 238 -22.09 -3.69 -11.49
N LYS A 239 -21.33 -4.11 -10.48
CA LYS A 239 -20.73 -3.24 -9.46
C LYS A 239 -19.20 -3.40 -9.44
N PRO A 240 -18.48 -2.82 -10.43
CA PRO A 240 -17.04 -3.02 -10.56
C PRO A 240 -16.24 -2.59 -9.34
N ASN A 241 -16.60 -1.51 -8.64
CA ASN A 241 -15.89 -1.09 -7.44
C ASN A 241 -16.21 -2.00 -6.24
N TYR A 242 -17.46 -2.46 -6.07
CA TYR A 242 -17.75 -3.55 -5.12
C TYR A 242 -16.85 -4.78 -5.35
N ARG A 243 -16.70 -5.18 -6.62
CA ARG A 243 -15.82 -6.30 -7.00
C ARG A 243 -14.34 -6.03 -6.67
N LYS A 244 -13.85 -4.79 -6.81
CA LYS A 244 -12.50 -4.39 -6.35
C LYS A 244 -12.35 -4.54 -4.84
N LEU A 245 -13.34 -4.10 -4.05
CA LEU A 245 -13.33 -4.22 -2.58
C LEU A 245 -13.22 -5.70 -2.14
N ILE A 246 -14.05 -6.57 -2.71
CA ILE A 246 -13.99 -8.01 -2.40
C ILE A 246 -12.66 -8.64 -2.85
N ALA A 247 -12.14 -8.26 -4.03
CA ALA A 247 -10.83 -8.74 -4.50
C ALA A 247 -9.67 -8.30 -3.59
N ALA A 248 -9.71 -7.07 -3.06
CA ALA A 248 -8.72 -6.58 -2.11
C ALA A 248 -8.77 -7.35 -0.77
N ALA A 249 -9.97 -7.62 -0.23
CA ALA A 249 -10.13 -8.45 0.97
C ALA A 249 -9.57 -9.87 0.75
N ARG A 250 -9.92 -10.54 -0.36
CA ARG A 250 -9.38 -11.86 -0.72
C ARG A 250 -7.85 -11.86 -0.87
N SER A 251 -7.26 -10.78 -1.38
CA SER A 251 -5.79 -10.64 -1.49
C SER A 251 -5.10 -10.59 -0.12
N HIS A 252 -5.75 -10.02 0.90
CA HIS A 252 -5.28 -10.12 2.29
C HIS A 252 -5.45 -11.51 2.92
N GLY A 253 -6.00 -12.46 2.18
CA GLY A 253 -6.26 -13.83 2.62
C GLY A 253 -7.55 -13.98 3.42
N VAL A 254 -8.46 -13.00 3.38
CA VAL A 254 -9.77 -13.10 4.04
C VAL A 254 -10.57 -14.25 3.41
N PRO A 255 -10.98 -15.27 4.19
CA PRO A 255 -11.81 -16.36 3.68
C PRO A 255 -13.23 -15.91 3.34
N ASP A 256 -13.79 -16.44 2.26
CA ASP A 256 -15.19 -16.21 1.85
C ASP A 256 -16.19 -16.99 2.73
N THR A 257 -16.13 -16.78 4.05
CA THR A 257 -16.97 -17.43 5.05
C THR A 257 -17.46 -16.43 6.09
N TRP A 258 -18.50 -16.81 6.83
CA TRP A 258 -19.07 -16.06 7.94
C TRP A 258 -18.93 -16.87 9.25
N PRO A 259 -17.80 -16.78 9.96
CA PRO A 259 -17.50 -17.69 11.07
C PRO A 259 -18.43 -17.54 12.27
N ALA A 260 -19.02 -16.36 12.47
CA ALA A 260 -20.04 -16.08 13.48
C ALA A 260 -21.47 -16.39 13.02
N GLY A 261 -21.64 -17.05 11.85
CA GLY A 261 -22.94 -17.30 11.24
C GLY A 261 -23.50 -16.09 10.50
N LYS A 262 -24.78 -16.15 10.10
CA LYS A 262 -25.45 -15.07 9.37
C LYS A 262 -25.60 -13.82 10.26
N PRO A 263 -25.47 -12.61 9.70
CA PRO A 263 -25.83 -11.36 10.40
C PRO A 263 -27.25 -11.40 10.96
N PRO A 264 -27.49 -10.82 12.15
CA PRO A 264 -28.82 -10.77 12.75
C PRO A 264 -29.77 -9.87 11.95
N ALA A 265 -31.01 -10.30 11.79
CA ALA A 265 -32.02 -9.58 11.01
C ALA A 265 -32.66 -8.39 11.75
N THR A 266 -32.51 -8.30 13.07
CA THR A 266 -33.10 -7.27 13.92
C THR A 266 -32.18 -6.91 15.08
N ALA A 267 -32.36 -5.72 15.65
CA ALA A 267 -31.65 -5.30 16.87
C ALA A 267 -31.87 -6.27 18.05
N SER A 268 -33.07 -6.85 18.18
CA SER A 268 -33.37 -7.86 19.22
C SER A 268 -32.58 -9.15 19.02
N ALA A 269 -32.48 -9.64 17.78
CA ALA A 269 -31.65 -10.80 17.44
C ALA A 269 -30.14 -10.52 17.61
N ALA A 270 -29.69 -9.27 17.42
CA ALA A 270 -28.31 -8.87 17.71
C ALA A 270 -28.04 -8.81 19.22
N ALA A 271 -28.97 -8.25 20.01
CA ALA A 271 -28.83 -8.12 21.46
C ALA A 271 -28.83 -9.49 22.20
N SER A 272 -29.53 -10.48 21.65
CA SER A 272 -29.57 -11.86 22.15
C SER A 272 -28.55 -12.80 21.48
N GLY A 273 -27.83 -12.31 20.47
CA GLY A 273 -26.87 -13.09 19.68
C GLY A 273 -25.52 -13.27 20.35
N SER A 274 -24.79 -14.33 19.95
CA SER A 274 -23.44 -14.57 20.48
C SER A 274 -22.39 -13.71 19.79
N ARG A 275 -21.66 -12.91 20.57
CA ARG A 275 -20.47 -12.14 20.15
C ARG A 275 -19.20 -12.86 20.61
N SER A 276 -18.98 -14.07 20.09
CA SER A 276 -17.95 -15.01 20.55
C SER A 276 -16.52 -14.50 20.32
N ARG A 277 -15.83 -14.15 21.41
CA ARG A 277 -14.40 -13.76 21.41
C ARG A 277 -13.50 -14.83 20.79
N THR A 278 -13.70 -16.10 21.14
CA THR A 278 -12.93 -17.22 20.58
C THR A 278 -13.10 -17.31 19.06
N THR A 279 -14.31 -17.10 18.55
CA THR A 279 -14.59 -17.08 17.10
C THR A 279 -13.99 -15.85 16.42
N TRP A 280 -14.03 -14.70 17.09
CA TRP A 280 -13.45 -13.45 16.61
C TRP A 280 -11.92 -13.51 16.49
N GLU A 281 -11.23 -14.08 17.49
CA GLU A 281 -9.76 -14.10 17.53
C GLU A 281 -9.14 -15.27 16.73
N SER A 282 -9.84 -16.43 16.62
CA SER A 282 -9.28 -17.65 15.99
C SER A 282 -9.72 -17.94 14.56
N LYS A 283 -10.68 -17.20 14.00
CA LYS A 283 -11.20 -17.41 12.64
C LYS A 283 -11.08 -16.13 11.81
N GLY A 284 -10.79 -16.31 10.52
CA GLY A 284 -10.82 -15.24 9.53
C GLY A 284 -12.08 -15.35 8.70
N GLY A 285 -12.59 -14.21 8.22
CA GLY A 285 -13.75 -14.17 7.35
C GLY A 285 -14.47 -12.82 7.42
N HIS A 286 -15.76 -12.85 7.10
CA HIS A 286 -16.64 -11.69 7.17
C HIS A 286 -17.49 -11.73 8.45
N TYR A 287 -17.66 -10.56 9.05
CA TYR A 287 -18.40 -10.36 10.29
C TYR A 287 -19.28 -9.11 10.16
N ALA A 288 -20.45 -9.14 10.78
CA ALA A 288 -21.26 -7.95 11.03
C ALA A 288 -20.70 -7.20 12.25
N HIS A 289 -20.87 -5.88 12.33
CA HIS A 289 -20.63 -5.14 13.58
C HIS A 289 -21.37 -5.80 14.76
N ALA A 290 -22.61 -6.24 14.51
CA ALA A 290 -23.43 -6.99 15.45
C ALA A 290 -22.79 -8.25 16.06
N GLN A 291 -21.78 -8.83 15.42
CA GLN A 291 -21.12 -10.08 15.84
C GLN A 291 -19.77 -9.84 16.56
N VAL A 292 -19.29 -8.59 16.63
CA VAL A 292 -17.99 -8.25 17.24
C VAL A 292 -18.10 -8.20 18.78
N PRO A 293 -17.19 -8.83 19.54
CA PRO A 293 -17.13 -8.74 21.00
C PRO A 293 -17.12 -7.28 21.51
N GLY A 294 -17.73 -7.03 22.68
CA GLY A 294 -17.79 -5.70 23.33
C GLY A 294 -18.54 -4.60 22.57
N ASN A 295 -19.15 -4.90 21.41
CA ASN A 295 -19.92 -3.96 20.64
C ASN A 295 -21.43 -4.20 20.84
N ASP A 296 -22.21 -3.14 20.67
CA ASP A 296 -23.63 -3.02 21.04
C ASP A 296 -24.54 -2.75 19.84
N HIS A 297 -24.00 -2.28 18.71
CA HIS A 297 -24.78 -2.04 17.49
C HIS A 297 -25.22 -3.35 16.81
N TRP A 298 -26.09 -3.23 15.80
CA TRP A 298 -26.75 -4.37 15.13
C TRP A 298 -26.61 -4.37 13.60
N ASP A 299 -25.90 -3.39 13.05
CA ASP A 299 -25.55 -3.28 11.64
C ASP A 299 -24.66 -4.45 11.16
N PRO A 300 -24.73 -4.80 9.86
CA PRO A 300 -25.46 -4.15 8.76
C PRO A 300 -26.88 -4.71 8.55
N GLY A 301 -27.46 -5.36 9.57
CA GLY A 301 -28.71 -6.13 9.43
C GLY A 301 -28.56 -7.39 8.58
N ALA A 302 -29.67 -7.97 8.13
CA ALA A 302 -29.70 -9.21 7.33
C ALA A 302 -29.26 -8.99 5.87
N ILE A 303 -28.00 -8.61 5.65
CA ILE A 303 -27.37 -8.65 4.33
C ILE A 303 -27.25 -10.09 3.83
N ASP A 304 -27.35 -10.26 2.52
CA ASP A 304 -27.28 -11.57 1.89
C ASP A 304 -25.83 -12.08 1.85
N THR A 305 -25.54 -13.08 2.69
CA THR A 305 -24.23 -13.75 2.78
C THR A 305 -23.83 -14.50 1.50
N SER A 306 -24.75 -14.68 0.54
CA SER A 306 -24.45 -15.21 -0.80
C SER A 306 -24.07 -14.13 -1.81
N ILE A 307 -24.25 -12.85 -1.47
CA ILE A 307 -23.77 -11.66 -2.20
C ILE A 307 -22.49 -11.11 -1.56
N VAL A 308 -22.39 -11.18 -0.22
CA VAL A 308 -21.26 -10.65 0.56
C VAL A 308 -20.47 -11.78 1.23
N PRO A 309 -19.21 -12.06 0.83
CA PRO A 309 -18.47 -11.52 -0.33
C PRO A 309 -18.91 -12.10 -1.68
N GLY A 310 -19.90 -12.99 -1.65
CA GLY A 310 -20.26 -13.84 -2.76
C GLY A 310 -19.60 -15.21 -2.65
N LYS A 311 -20.06 -16.18 -3.44
CA LYS A 311 -19.24 -17.38 -3.65
C LYS A 311 -17.91 -16.96 -4.27
N ALA A 312 -16.80 -17.51 -3.78
CA ALA A 312 -15.64 -17.70 -4.63
C ALA A 312 -16.12 -18.48 -5.85
N GLY A 313 -16.14 -17.83 -7.02
CA GLY A 313 -16.47 -18.53 -8.25
C GLY A 313 -15.48 -19.68 -8.40
N SER A 314 -15.98 -20.91 -8.61
CA SER A 314 -15.16 -21.97 -9.18
C SER A 314 -14.46 -21.38 -10.39
N SER A 315 -13.16 -21.59 -10.52
CA SER A 315 -12.35 -21.09 -11.63
C SER A 315 -12.71 -21.83 -12.92
N GLY A 316 -13.88 -21.52 -13.47
CA GLY A 316 -14.07 -21.52 -14.91
C GLY A 316 -13.30 -20.33 -15.48
N ASP A 317 -12.45 -20.60 -16.45
CA ASP A 317 -12.15 -19.61 -17.47
C ASP A 317 -13.47 -19.14 -18.13
N PRO A 318 -13.52 -17.92 -18.68
CA PRO A 318 -14.68 -17.48 -19.45
C PRO A 318 -14.79 -18.27 -20.76
N ASP A 319 -15.84 -19.09 -20.88
CA ASP A 319 -16.21 -19.77 -22.13
C ASP A 319 -17.09 -18.84 -23.01
N PRO A 320 -17.38 -19.15 -24.30
CA PRO A 320 -16.87 -18.28 -25.37
C PRO A 320 -18.00 -17.84 -26.31
N THR A 321 -18.18 -16.54 -26.55
CA THR A 321 -19.13 -16.11 -27.58
C THR A 321 -18.66 -14.90 -28.38
N PRO A 322 -19.05 -14.81 -29.67
CA PRO A 322 -20.03 -15.66 -30.36
C PRO A 322 -19.40 -16.69 -31.31
N ALA A 323 -20.21 -17.62 -31.81
CA ALA A 323 -20.08 -18.00 -33.22
C ALA A 323 -20.54 -16.77 -34.03
N THR A 324 -19.65 -15.85 -34.39
CA THR A 324 -18.66 -16.01 -35.46
C THR A 324 -17.23 -15.57 -35.04
N PRO A 325 -16.17 -16.05 -35.73
CA PRO A 325 -14.87 -16.32 -35.10
C PRO A 325 -14.07 -15.09 -34.69
N SER A 326 -13.85 -14.94 -33.39
CA SER A 326 -13.01 -13.91 -32.78
C SER A 326 -11.60 -14.44 -32.42
N LYS A 327 -10.62 -13.87 -33.13
CA LYS A 327 -9.14 -13.94 -33.00
C LYS A 327 -8.57 -14.57 -31.72
N PRO A 328 -7.56 -15.49 -31.81
CA PRO A 328 -7.02 -16.20 -30.66
C PRO A 328 -6.45 -15.29 -29.58
N ALA A 329 -6.54 -15.74 -28.32
CA ALA A 329 -5.88 -15.11 -27.18
C ALA A 329 -4.43 -14.75 -27.54
N SER A 330 -4.05 -13.50 -27.27
CA SER A 330 -2.71 -13.02 -27.63
C SER A 330 -1.67 -13.97 -27.03
N LYS A 331 -0.76 -14.48 -27.86
CA LYS A 331 0.31 -15.40 -27.44
C LYS A 331 1.13 -14.85 -26.27
N ASP A 332 1.06 -13.53 -26.11
CA ASP A 332 1.83 -12.67 -25.22
C ASP A 332 1.22 -12.53 -23.82
N ALA A 333 -0.01 -12.99 -23.58
CA ALA A 333 -0.62 -12.98 -22.25
C ALA A 333 0.17 -13.86 -21.25
N PHE A 334 0.21 -13.47 -19.97
CA PHE A 334 0.87 -14.27 -18.93
C PHE A 334 0.09 -15.58 -18.68
N PRO A 335 0.71 -16.76 -18.86
CA PRO A 335 -0.03 -18.03 -18.82
C PRO A 335 -0.22 -18.58 -17.39
N GLY A 336 0.12 -17.79 -16.36
CA GLY A 336 -0.02 -18.13 -14.94
C GLY A 336 1.26 -18.71 -14.33
N ALA A 337 1.52 -18.39 -13.06
CA ALA A 337 2.73 -18.80 -12.35
C ALA A 337 2.90 -20.33 -12.27
N GLY A 338 1.80 -21.08 -12.17
CA GLY A 338 1.80 -22.56 -12.15
C GLY A 338 2.23 -23.24 -13.45
N LYS A 339 2.55 -22.48 -14.52
CA LYS A 339 3.20 -23.02 -15.74
C LYS A 339 4.72 -23.11 -15.62
N PHE A 340 5.29 -22.67 -14.50
CA PHE A 340 6.73 -22.57 -14.25
C PHE A 340 7.10 -23.20 -12.91
N GLY A 341 8.36 -23.59 -12.75
CA GLY A 341 8.84 -24.29 -11.56
C GLY A 341 8.93 -25.82 -11.72
N PRO A 342 9.36 -26.55 -10.66
CA PRO A 342 9.66 -27.97 -10.73
C PRO A 342 8.51 -28.81 -11.28
N GLY A 343 8.83 -29.68 -12.25
CA GLY A 343 7.85 -30.57 -12.89
C GLY A 343 7.07 -29.97 -14.06
N ALA A 344 7.13 -28.65 -14.29
CA ALA A 344 6.46 -28.03 -15.42
C ALA A 344 7.04 -28.50 -16.77
N ASN A 345 6.17 -28.93 -17.68
CA ASN A 345 6.52 -29.30 -19.06
C ASN A 345 5.48 -28.74 -20.04
N ASN A 346 5.73 -27.57 -20.63
CA ASN A 346 4.80 -26.89 -21.54
C ASN A 346 5.48 -25.81 -22.40
N ALA A 347 4.81 -25.38 -23.48
CA ALA A 347 5.35 -24.40 -24.44
C ALA A 347 5.67 -23.02 -23.83
N SER A 348 5.06 -22.64 -22.70
CA SER A 348 5.36 -21.36 -22.04
C SER A 348 6.76 -21.34 -21.44
N VAL A 349 7.28 -22.50 -21.01
CA VAL A 349 8.67 -22.65 -20.54
C VAL A 349 9.65 -22.39 -21.70
N THR A 350 9.42 -23.04 -22.85
CA THR A 350 10.22 -22.80 -24.07
C THR A 350 10.23 -21.32 -24.43
N ARG A 351 9.05 -20.70 -24.49
CA ARG A 351 8.89 -19.28 -24.81
C ARG A 351 9.59 -18.36 -23.80
N LEU A 352 9.47 -18.65 -22.50
CA LEU A 352 10.18 -17.90 -21.46
C LEU A 352 11.69 -17.93 -21.72
N GLY A 353 12.25 -19.12 -21.94
CA GLY A 353 13.67 -19.27 -22.20
C GLY A 353 14.12 -18.58 -23.48
N GLU A 354 13.32 -18.62 -24.55
CA GLU A 354 13.60 -17.85 -25.78
C GLU A 354 13.65 -16.33 -25.53
N MET A 355 12.70 -15.80 -24.76
CA MET A 355 12.69 -14.38 -24.39
C MET A 355 13.90 -14.03 -23.50
N LEU A 356 14.23 -14.88 -22.52
CA LEU A 356 15.42 -14.70 -21.68
C LEU A 356 16.72 -14.75 -22.48
N VAL A 357 16.84 -15.66 -23.46
CA VAL A 357 17.97 -15.73 -24.39
C VAL A 357 18.14 -14.41 -25.16
N LYS A 358 17.05 -13.88 -25.74
CA LYS A 358 17.04 -12.56 -26.42
C LYS A 358 17.46 -11.42 -25.50
N ARG A 359 17.18 -11.53 -24.20
CA ARG A 359 17.50 -10.54 -23.16
C ARG A 359 18.86 -10.80 -22.49
N GLY A 360 19.76 -11.57 -23.09
CA GLY A 360 21.14 -11.80 -22.61
C GLY A 360 21.36 -13.12 -21.84
N GLY A 361 20.35 -13.98 -21.77
CA GLY A 361 20.32 -15.22 -20.98
C GLY A 361 21.01 -16.42 -21.62
N LYS A 362 21.51 -16.33 -22.86
CA LYS A 362 22.07 -17.47 -23.62
C LYS A 362 23.06 -18.32 -22.82
N ARG A 363 23.90 -17.69 -21.99
CA ARG A 363 24.91 -18.36 -21.14
C ARG A 363 24.36 -19.38 -20.12
N PHE A 364 23.06 -19.34 -19.81
CA PHE A 364 22.44 -20.29 -18.88
C PHE A 364 21.97 -21.58 -19.58
N TYR A 365 21.90 -21.58 -20.92
CA TYR A 365 21.34 -22.67 -21.71
C TYR A 365 22.44 -23.37 -22.53
N SER A 366 22.80 -24.60 -22.15
CA SER A 366 23.81 -25.41 -22.87
C SER A 366 23.29 -25.98 -24.19
N ALA A 367 22.04 -26.47 -24.20
CA ALA A 367 21.36 -27.00 -25.39
C ALA A 367 20.30 -26.06 -25.98
N GLY A 368 20.07 -24.90 -25.36
CA GLY A 368 18.98 -23.97 -25.68
C GLY A 368 17.73 -24.17 -24.77
N PRO A 369 16.72 -23.28 -24.90
CA PRO A 369 15.43 -23.42 -24.23
C PRO A 369 14.66 -24.68 -24.65
N GLY A 370 13.87 -25.24 -23.74
CA GLY A 370 13.00 -26.39 -24.00
C GLY A 370 11.69 -26.33 -23.19
N PRO A 371 10.76 -27.27 -23.40
CA PRO A 371 9.45 -27.22 -22.76
C PRO A 371 9.48 -27.67 -21.29
N LYS A 372 10.49 -28.43 -20.88
CA LYS A 372 10.67 -28.92 -19.50
C LYS A 372 11.48 -27.92 -18.68
N TRP A 373 10.89 -27.42 -17.61
CA TRP A 373 11.52 -26.46 -16.70
C TRP A 373 12.75 -27.08 -16.00
N GLY A 374 13.86 -26.35 -15.98
CA GLY A 374 15.09 -26.74 -15.28
C GLY A 374 15.83 -25.59 -14.58
N ASP A 375 17.00 -25.92 -14.03
CA ASP A 375 17.84 -24.94 -13.32
C ASP A 375 18.34 -23.81 -14.24
N ALA A 376 18.47 -24.08 -15.54
CA ALA A 376 18.79 -23.08 -16.56
C ALA A 376 17.73 -21.96 -16.61
N ASP A 377 16.44 -22.32 -16.67
CA ASP A 377 15.34 -21.36 -16.68
C ASP A 377 15.27 -20.57 -15.38
N LYS A 378 15.43 -21.25 -14.24
CA LYS A 378 15.45 -20.61 -12.94
C LYS A 378 16.61 -19.62 -12.80
N ALA A 379 17.81 -19.99 -13.23
CA ALA A 379 18.99 -19.15 -13.17
C ALA A 379 18.90 -17.95 -14.13
N ALA A 380 18.42 -18.16 -15.36
CA ALA A 380 18.20 -17.09 -16.34
C ALA A 380 17.12 -16.11 -15.87
N THR A 381 15.98 -16.61 -15.38
CA THR A 381 14.90 -15.80 -14.81
C THR A 381 15.40 -14.98 -13.62
N LYS A 382 16.13 -15.60 -12.68
CA LYS A 382 16.71 -14.93 -11.52
C LYS A 382 17.73 -13.86 -11.91
N ALA A 383 18.51 -14.09 -12.96
CA ALA A 383 19.45 -13.10 -13.48
C ALA A 383 18.73 -11.91 -14.15
N PHE A 384 17.60 -12.15 -14.83
CA PHE A 384 16.76 -11.11 -15.41
C PHE A 384 16.05 -10.27 -14.35
N GLN A 385 15.47 -10.91 -13.33
CA GLN A 385 14.87 -10.25 -12.17
C GLN A 385 15.89 -9.35 -11.45
N LYS A 386 17.08 -9.89 -11.13
CA LYS A 386 18.19 -9.11 -10.55
C LYS A 386 18.65 -7.95 -11.45
N ALA A 387 18.61 -8.11 -12.77
CA ALA A 387 18.97 -7.03 -13.69
C ALA A 387 18.04 -5.82 -13.58
N GLN A 388 16.79 -6.01 -13.16
CA GLN A 388 15.85 -4.91 -12.90
C GLN A 388 16.21 -4.14 -11.62
N GLY A 389 16.96 -4.76 -10.71
CA GLY A 389 17.22 -4.29 -9.34
C GLY A 389 16.46 -5.10 -8.28
N TRP A 390 15.67 -6.10 -8.67
CA TRP A 390 14.87 -6.91 -7.75
C TRP A 390 15.74 -7.84 -6.89
N SER A 391 15.27 -8.16 -5.68
CA SER A 391 15.99 -8.98 -4.71
C SER A 391 15.01 -9.83 -3.86
N GLY A 392 15.51 -10.67 -2.95
CA GLY A 392 14.64 -11.49 -2.09
C GLY A 392 13.73 -12.44 -2.89
N SER A 393 12.43 -12.43 -2.59
CA SER A 393 11.37 -13.15 -3.30
C SER A 393 11.20 -12.69 -4.75
N ASP A 394 11.45 -11.41 -5.02
CA ASP A 394 11.17 -10.78 -6.32
C ASP A 394 12.28 -11.11 -7.34
N ALA A 395 13.35 -11.75 -6.87
CA ALA A 395 14.38 -12.41 -7.64
C ALA A 395 14.59 -13.86 -7.17
N ASP A 396 13.52 -14.62 -6.99
CA ASP A 396 13.55 -16.04 -6.62
C ASP A 396 14.00 -16.97 -7.76
N GLY A 397 13.72 -16.59 -9.02
CA GLY A 397 13.93 -17.35 -10.24
C GLY A 397 12.66 -17.96 -10.85
N ILE A 398 11.46 -17.61 -10.37
CA ILE A 398 10.17 -18.03 -10.94
C ILE A 398 9.49 -16.80 -11.58
N PRO A 399 9.04 -16.87 -12.84
CA PRO A 399 8.46 -15.71 -13.51
C PRO A 399 7.02 -15.45 -13.04
N GLY A 400 6.84 -14.34 -12.33
CA GLY A 400 5.52 -13.73 -12.11
C GLY A 400 5.02 -12.93 -13.32
N ALA A 401 3.81 -12.39 -13.23
CA ALA A 401 3.19 -11.60 -14.31
C ALA A 401 4.08 -10.44 -14.79
N THR A 402 4.68 -9.68 -13.87
CA THR A 402 5.61 -8.58 -14.17
C THR A 402 6.87 -9.06 -14.90
N THR A 403 7.41 -10.22 -14.52
CA THR A 403 8.58 -10.82 -15.21
C THR A 403 8.22 -11.17 -16.65
N TRP A 404 7.05 -11.78 -16.86
CA TRP A 404 6.58 -12.14 -18.19
C TRP A 404 6.27 -10.92 -19.06
N GLU A 405 5.58 -9.92 -18.51
CA GLU A 405 5.26 -8.67 -19.19
C GLU A 405 6.51 -7.95 -19.70
N TYR A 406 7.57 -7.86 -18.87
CA TYR A 406 8.84 -7.25 -19.24
C TYR A 406 9.57 -8.03 -20.35
N LEU A 407 9.46 -9.37 -20.34
CA LEU A 407 10.04 -10.22 -21.39
C LEU A 407 9.27 -10.14 -22.71
N VAL A 408 7.94 -10.02 -22.62
CA VAL A 408 7.01 -9.89 -23.76
C VAL A 408 7.10 -8.52 -24.43
N LYS A 409 7.02 -7.44 -23.65
CA LYS A 409 7.10 -6.06 -24.15
C LYS A 409 8.53 -5.61 -24.46
N GLY A 410 9.54 -6.42 -24.09
CA GLY A 410 10.96 -6.07 -24.18
C GLY A 410 11.40 -4.98 -23.20
N THR A 411 10.54 -4.58 -22.26
CA THR A 411 10.76 -3.48 -21.31
C THR A 411 11.61 -3.90 -20.10
N GLY A 412 12.30 -2.93 -19.49
CA GLY A 412 13.27 -3.15 -18.43
C GLY A 412 14.68 -3.43 -18.94
N LYS A 413 15.60 -3.73 -18.03
CA LYS A 413 17.03 -3.94 -18.31
C LYS A 413 17.28 -5.35 -18.88
N ASN A 414 18.20 -5.46 -19.84
CA ASN A 414 18.73 -6.76 -20.27
C ASN A 414 19.47 -7.43 -19.10
N ILE A 415 19.53 -8.78 -19.11
CA ILE A 415 20.47 -9.52 -18.27
C ILE A 415 21.88 -9.02 -18.61
N PRO A 416 22.63 -8.43 -17.66
CA PRO A 416 23.96 -7.95 -17.96
C PRO A 416 24.85 -9.10 -18.44
N ALA A 417 25.84 -8.77 -19.27
CA ALA A 417 26.98 -9.65 -19.49
C ALA A 417 27.55 -10.07 -18.12
N ALA A 418 28.20 -11.23 -18.05
CA ALA A 418 28.76 -11.71 -16.79
C ALA A 418 29.76 -10.65 -16.28
N VAL A 419 29.39 -9.97 -15.20
CA VAL A 419 30.25 -8.93 -14.59
C VAL A 419 31.48 -9.67 -14.09
N THR A 420 32.64 -9.40 -14.70
CA THR A 420 33.93 -9.80 -14.15
C THR A 420 33.97 -9.33 -12.71
N ALA A 421 34.17 -10.26 -11.76
CA ALA A 421 33.94 -10.00 -10.35
C ALA A 421 34.67 -8.71 -9.92
N GLN A 422 33.91 -7.74 -9.42
CA GLN A 422 34.46 -6.52 -8.81
C GLN A 422 35.53 -6.95 -7.79
N PRO A 423 36.76 -6.42 -7.86
CA PRO A 423 37.82 -6.78 -6.94
C PRO A 423 37.35 -6.60 -5.49
N LEU A 424 37.65 -7.57 -4.64
CA LEU A 424 37.38 -7.47 -3.21
C LEU A 424 38.52 -6.71 -2.54
N GLU A 425 38.20 -5.95 -1.50
CA GLU A 425 39.19 -5.32 -0.64
C GLU A 425 39.96 -6.41 0.13
N PRO A 426 41.30 -6.50 0.01
CA PRO A 426 42.09 -7.40 0.85
C PRO A 426 41.87 -7.09 2.33
N PHE A 427 41.91 -8.11 3.19
CA PHE A 427 41.78 -7.89 4.63
C PHE A 427 42.91 -6.98 5.14
N PRO A 428 42.63 -5.77 5.67
CA PRO A 428 43.66 -4.79 6.02
C PRO A 428 44.37 -5.08 7.35
N GLY A 429 44.10 -6.24 7.98
CA GLY A 429 44.59 -6.62 9.29
C GLY A 429 43.70 -6.12 10.44
N ALA A 430 43.61 -6.89 11.53
CA ALA A 430 42.74 -6.56 12.67
C ALA A 430 43.13 -5.22 13.33
N ALA A 431 44.43 -4.91 13.36
CA ALA A 431 44.98 -3.66 13.90
C ALA A 431 44.55 -2.39 13.12
N PHE A 432 43.93 -2.52 11.94
CA PHE A 432 43.34 -1.40 11.22
C PHE A 432 42.12 -0.81 11.94
N PHE A 433 41.35 -1.65 12.65
CA PHE A 433 40.03 -1.32 13.20
C PHE A 433 40.13 -0.85 14.67
N HIS A 434 40.51 0.41 14.85
CA HIS A 434 40.67 1.05 16.17
C HIS A 434 39.99 2.43 16.22
N GLY A 435 39.75 2.93 17.44
CA GLY A 435 39.21 4.28 17.64
C GLY A 435 40.07 5.34 16.97
N GLY A 436 39.43 6.31 16.31
CA GLY A 436 40.11 7.37 15.55
C GLY A 436 40.52 7.00 14.12
N ARG A 437 40.31 5.76 13.66
CA ARG A 437 40.55 5.38 12.25
C ARG A 437 39.49 6.01 11.34
N HIS A 438 39.95 6.70 10.29
CA HIS A 438 39.12 7.19 9.17
C HIS A 438 39.57 6.53 7.85
N SER A 439 38.66 5.88 7.11
CA SER A 439 38.94 5.27 5.80
C SER A 439 37.65 4.92 5.03
N PRO A 440 37.62 5.04 3.68
CA PRO A 440 36.50 4.54 2.87
C PRO A 440 36.28 3.02 3.00
N ILE A 441 37.32 2.25 3.38
CA ILE A 441 37.22 0.80 3.64
C ILE A 441 36.20 0.51 4.76
N ILE A 442 36.11 1.38 5.77
CA ILE A 442 35.12 1.27 6.85
C ILE A 442 33.70 1.51 6.31
N THR A 443 33.52 2.48 5.41
CA THR A 443 32.25 2.72 4.74
C THR A 443 31.82 1.54 3.86
N ALA A 444 32.74 0.95 3.09
CA ALA A 444 32.45 -0.22 2.25
C ALA A 444 32.10 -1.46 3.08
N MET A 445 32.87 -1.73 4.15
CA MET A 445 32.55 -2.77 5.14
C MET A 445 31.17 -2.52 5.78
N GLY A 446 30.91 -1.30 6.26
CA GLY A 446 29.64 -0.94 6.88
C GLY A 446 28.44 -1.10 5.96
N LYS A 447 28.57 -0.73 4.67
CA LYS A 447 27.55 -0.98 3.64
C LYS A 447 27.28 -2.48 3.47
N ARG A 448 28.30 -3.34 3.54
CA ARG A 448 28.12 -4.80 3.53
C ARG A 448 27.45 -5.30 4.82
N LEU A 449 27.79 -4.78 6.00
CA LEU A 449 27.11 -5.13 7.25
C LEU A 449 25.62 -4.74 7.25
N VAL A 450 25.24 -3.64 6.61
CA VAL A 450 23.84 -3.27 6.35
C VAL A 450 23.17 -4.29 5.42
N ALA A 451 23.81 -4.64 4.30
CA ALA A 451 23.28 -5.63 3.36
C ALA A 451 23.20 -7.06 3.93
N GLU A 452 23.98 -7.37 4.98
CA GLU A 452 23.91 -8.61 5.75
C GLU A 452 22.92 -8.56 6.92
N ASP A 453 22.12 -7.49 7.06
CA ASP A 453 21.17 -7.23 8.15
C ASP A 453 21.80 -7.28 9.56
N CYS A 454 23.07 -6.87 9.64
CA CYS A 454 23.86 -6.87 10.87
C CYS A 454 24.02 -5.45 11.48
N SER A 455 23.39 -4.43 10.86
CA SER A 455 23.50 -3.02 11.25
C SER A 455 23.18 -2.73 12.72
N LYS A 456 24.00 -1.86 13.32
CA LYS A 456 23.81 -1.18 14.62
C LYS A 456 24.10 0.33 14.49
N TYR A 457 23.91 0.87 13.29
CA TYR A 457 24.07 2.27 12.95
C TYR A 457 22.80 3.07 13.27
N ALA A 458 22.92 4.23 13.94
CA ALA A 458 21.82 5.16 14.15
C ALA A 458 21.63 6.10 12.93
N THR A 459 22.74 6.62 12.42
CA THR A 459 22.88 7.18 11.07
C THR A 459 23.84 6.29 10.31
N GLY A 460 23.61 6.06 9.00
CA GLY A 460 24.27 5.02 8.20
C GLY A 460 25.81 5.04 8.20
N PRO A 461 26.45 3.95 7.74
CA PRO A 461 27.90 3.75 7.87
C PRO A 461 28.72 4.88 7.24
N GLY A 462 29.58 5.50 8.04
CA GLY A 462 30.53 6.54 7.64
C GLY A 462 31.96 6.02 7.41
N PRO A 463 32.93 6.92 7.21
CA PRO A 463 34.35 6.55 7.05
C PRO A 463 35.08 6.39 8.39
N ASN A 464 34.53 6.89 9.50
CA ASN A 464 35.11 6.77 10.84
C ASN A 464 34.75 5.42 11.47
N TRP A 465 35.72 4.75 12.10
CA TRP A 465 35.46 3.55 12.90
C TRP A 465 34.83 3.92 14.25
N THR A 466 33.61 3.45 14.47
CA THR A 466 32.81 3.76 15.67
C THR A 466 32.47 2.52 16.49
N SER A 467 31.85 2.75 17.65
CA SER A 467 31.25 1.66 18.43
C SER A 467 30.07 0.99 17.69
N SER A 468 29.40 1.67 16.76
CA SER A 468 28.38 1.08 15.89
C SER A 468 28.97 0.13 14.86
N ASP A 469 30.15 0.41 14.30
CA ASP A 469 30.85 -0.53 13.41
C ASP A 469 31.23 -1.80 14.16
N LYS A 470 31.87 -1.66 15.32
CA LYS A 470 32.22 -2.80 16.19
C LYS A 470 31.00 -3.63 16.57
N LYS A 471 29.89 -3.01 16.99
CA LYS A 471 28.63 -3.71 17.31
C LYS A 471 28.01 -4.39 16.08
N SER A 472 28.08 -3.76 14.91
CA SER A 472 27.54 -4.32 13.66
C SER A 472 28.35 -5.53 13.19
N TYR A 473 29.68 -5.45 13.27
CA TYR A 473 30.56 -6.56 12.91
C TYR A 473 30.43 -7.71 13.92
N ALA A 474 30.20 -7.42 15.20
CA ALA A 474 29.93 -8.43 16.21
C ALA A 474 28.60 -9.18 15.96
N ALA A 475 27.59 -8.50 15.41
CA ALA A 475 26.36 -9.16 14.96
C ALA A 475 26.63 -10.07 13.74
N TYR A 476 27.48 -9.63 12.80
CA TYR A 476 27.88 -10.43 11.65
C TYR A 476 28.70 -11.67 12.02
N GLN A 477 29.66 -11.56 12.95
CA GLN A 477 30.38 -12.72 13.50
C GLN A 477 29.40 -13.73 14.14
N ARG A 478 28.41 -13.28 14.91
CA ARG A 478 27.35 -14.17 15.46
C ARG A 478 26.50 -14.82 14.36
N LYS A 479 26.15 -14.07 13.30
CA LYS A 479 25.45 -14.62 12.11
C LYS A 479 26.26 -15.72 11.42
N LEU A 480 27.59 -15.65 11.46
CA LEU A 480 28.51 -16.68 10.98
C LEU A 480 28.77 -17.83 11.99
N GLY A 481 28.10 -17.84 13.15
CA GLY A 481 28.23 -18.88 14.18
C GLY A 481 29.35 -18.68 15.21
N TYR A 482 30.03 -17.52 15.23
CA TYR A 482 31.09 -17.22 16.19
C TYR A 482 30.48 -16.91 17.57
N THR A 483 31.11 -17.37 18.65
CA THR A 483 30.61 -17.24 20.03
C THR A 483 31.69 -16.71 20.99
N GLY A 484 31.27 -16.22 22.16
CA GLY A 484 32.18 -15.71 23.19
C GLY A 484 33.13 -14.63 22.66
N ALA A 485 34.41 -14.76 22.99
CA ALA A 485 35.46 -13.84 22.55
C ALA A 485 35.71 -13.83 21.03
N ALA A 486 35.20 -14.82 20.27
CA ALA A 486 35.33 -14.86 18.82
C ALA A 486 34.31 -13.97 18.09
N ALA A 487 33.35 -13.37 18.82
CA ALA A 487 32.37 -12.40 18.30
C ALA A 487 32.53 -11.02 18.97
N ASP A 488 33.78 -10.56 19.04
CA ASP A 488 34.24 -9.33 19.69
C ASP A 488 33.93 -8.03 18.91
N GLY A 489 33.58 -8.15 17.63
CA GLY A 489 33.35 -7.04 16.72
C GLY A 489 34.58 -6.50 16.01
N ILE A 490 35.74 -7.14 16.13
CA ILE A 490 36.94 -6.77 15.36
C ILE A 490 37.03 -7.68 14.12
N PRO A 491 37.16 -7.11 12.90
CA PRO A 491 37.29 -7.92 11.69
C PRO A 491 38.52 -8.83 11.73
N GLY A 492 38.30 -10.13 11.51
CA GLY A 492 39.33 -11.14 11.27
C GLY A 492 39.18 -11.75 9.87
N LYS A 493 40.30 -12.18 9.26
CA LYS A 493 40.40 -12.59 7.85
C LYS A 493 39.23 -13.46 7.36
N ASP A 494 38.92 -14.55 8.05
CA ASP A 494 37.89 -15.50 7.62
C ASP A 494 36.47 -14.90 7.60
N SER A 495 36.19 -13.94 8.49
CA SER A 495 34.93 -13.20 8.48
C SER A 495 34.92 -12.11 7.41
N TRP A 496 36.07 -11.47 7.15
CA TRP A 496 36.22 -10.45 6.12
C TRP A 496 36.02 -11.01 4.71
N ASP A 497 36.65 -12.14 4.43
CA ASP A 497 36.55 -12.84 3.14
C ASP A 497 35.10 -13.28 2.86
N LYS A 498 34.36 -13.69 3.91
CA LYS A 498 32.92 -14.02 3.83
C LYS A 498 32.03 -12.79 3.66
N LEU A 499 32.41 -11.63 4.21
CA LEU A 499 31.64 -10.38 4.08
C LEU A 499 31.68 -9.83 2.64
N ARG A 500 32.75 -10.14 1.91
CA ARG A 500 33.00 -9.74 0.52
C ARG A 500 32.88 -8.22 0.35
N VAL A 501 33.74 -7.50 1.05
CA VAL A 501 33.86 -6.04 0.95
C VAL A 501 34.39 -5.69 -0.46
N PRO A 502 33.67 -4.88 -1.26
CA PRO A 502 34.19 -4.38 -2.53
C PRO A 502 35.41 -3.50 -2.31
N LYS A 503 36.37 -3.53 -3.22
CA LYS A 503 37.53 -2.64 -3.19
C LYS A 503 37.08 -1.18 -3.29
N SER A 504 37.58 -0.34 -2.37
CA SER A 504 37.17 1.07 -2.17
C SER A 504 37.95 2.07 -3.01
#